data_AF-A0A1C4PVM7-F1
#
_entry.id   AF-A0A1C4PVM7-F1
#
_cell.length_a   1.000
_cell.length_b   1.000
_cell.length_c   1.000
_cell.angle_alpha   90.00
_cell.angle_beta   90.00
_cell.angle_gamma   90.00
#
_symmetry.space_group_name_H-M   'P 1'
#
loop_
_entity.id
_entity.type
_entity.pdbx_description
1 polymer ?
#
loop_
_entity_poly.entity_id
_entity_poly.type
_entity_poly.pdbx_seq_one_letter_code
_entity_poly.pdbx_strand_id
1 'polypeptide(L)'
;MRTPIGTRGELWLSNSGPFCQQLRSKHVSRRALAARELPGSPLTIDEEALLPLGRVIRVLRRLLDTELRQDQNLPLSEYPARLNLSEAPNRATRVNEVAAASRLPVSGMTRKVT
;
A
#
# COMPACT_ATOMS: atom_id res chain seq x y z
N MET A 1 7.51 17.70 58.20
CA MET A 1 6.14 18.20 58.44
C MET A 1 5.26 17.86 57.23
N ARG A 2 4.03 17.43 57.48
CA ARG A 2 3.04 16.81 56.57
C ARG A 2 2.25 17.86 55.73
N THR A 3 1.95 17.49 54.46
CA THR A 3 0.79 17.73 53.51
C THR A 3 -0.27 18.84 53.78
N PRO A 4 -1.11 19.32 52.79
CA PRO A 4 -1.61 18.58 51.60
C PRO A 4 -1.88 19.32 50.25
N ILE A 5 -1.92 18.48 49.20
CA ILE A 5 -2.85 18.35 48.05
C ILE A 5 -3.76 19.55 47.73
N GLY A 6 -3.56 20.14 46.54
CA GLY A 6 -4.53 20.96 45.81
C GLY A 6 -4.61 20.48 44.35
N THR A 7 -5.77 19.95 43.99
CA THR A 7 -6.15 19.38 42.69
C THR A 7 -6.12 20.44 41.58
N ARG A 8 -5.32 20.20 40.53
CA ARG A 8 -5.27 21.02 39.32
C ARG A 8 -5.89 20.24 38.16
N GLY A 9 -7.22 20.15 38.16
CA GLY A 9 -7.93 19.35 37.17
C GLY A 9 -9.42 19.55 37.22
N GLU A 10 -9.91 20.78 37.11
CA GLU A 10 -11.36 21.05 36.97
C GLU A 10 -11.62 22.51 36.54
N LEU A 11 -11.27 22.86 35.30
CA LEU A 11 -11.68 24.14 34.69
C LEU A 11 -11.97 24.03 33.19
N TRP A 12 -12.52 22.89 32.73
CA TRP A 12 -12.92 22.72 31.32
C TRP A 12 -14.25 22.01 31.12
N LEU A 13 -15.23 22.20 32.03
CA LEU A 13 -16.58 21.66 31.85
C LEU A 13 -17.68 22.68 32.16
N SER A 14 -17.64 23.84 31.49
CA SER A 14 -18.88 24.61 31.30
C SER A 14 -18.79 25.54 30.09
N ASN A 15 -19.01 24.99 28.89
CA ASN A 15 -19.67 25.73 27.82
C ASN A 15 -20.28 24.77 26.79
N SER A 16 -21.41 24.18 27.17
CA SER A 16 -22.22 23.30 26.33
C SER A 16 -23.02 24.11 25.32
N GLY A 17 -22.35 24.67 24.32
CA GLY A 17 -22.99 25.33 23.18
C GLY A 17 -23.47 24.34 22.10
N PRO A 18 -24.31 24.79 21.14
CA PRO A 18 -24.85 23.96 20.05
C PRO A 18 -23.77 23.33 19.14
N PHE A 19 -22.52 23.81 19.27
CA PHE A 19 -21.34 23.26 18.61
C PHE A 19 -21.02 21.81 19.02
N CYS A 20 -21.31 21.41 20.27
CA CYS A 20 -21.07 20.04 20.75
C CYS A 20 -22.08 19.02 20.19
N GLN A 21 -23.26 19.47 19.77
CA GLN A 21 -24.28 18.61 19.16
C GLN A 21 -23.92 18.31 17.68
N GLN A 22 -23.34 19.28 16.98
CA GLN A 22 -22.83 19.11 15.61
C GLN A 22 -21.66 18.10 15.55
N LEU A 23 -20.79 18.08 16.57
CA LEU A 23 -19.66 17.14 16.62
C LEU A 23 -20.10 15.69 16.83
N ARG A 24 -21.20 15.41 17.56
CA ARG A 24 -21.73 14.04 17.69
C ARG A 24 -22.19 13.45 16.35
N SER A 25 -22.75 14.26 15.45
CA SER A 25 -23.17 13.80 14.12
C SER A 25 -21.98 13.41 13.22
N LYS A 26 -20.86 14.14 13.31
CA LYS A 26 -19.63 13.86 12.53
C LYS A 26 -18.77 12.74 13.14
N HIS A 27 -18.89 12.47 14.44
CA HIS A 27 -18.14 11.40 15.10
C HIS A 27 -18.63 9.99 14.74
N VAL A 28 -19.92 9.83 14.38
CA VAL A 28 -20.44 8.54 13.88
C VAL A 28 -19.83 8.21 12.51
N SER A 29 -19.68 9.22 11.63
CA SER A 29 -19.05 9.06 10.30
C SER A 29 -17.57 8.71 10.39
N ARG A 30 -16.82 9.31 11.32
CA ARG A 30 -15.39 8.98 11.52
C ARG A 30 -15.16 7.61 12.16
N ARG A 31 -16.00 7.17 13.10
CA ARG A 31 -15.88 5.83 13.70
C ARG A 31 -16.21 4.72 12.69
N ALA A 32 -17.18 4.93 11.81
CA ALA A 32 -17.51 3.97 10.76
C ALA A 32 -16.38 3.83 9.72
N LEU A 33 -15.75 4.95 9.33
CA LEU A 33 -14.59 4.90 8.43
C LEU A 33 -13.36 4.27 9.11
N ALA A 34 -13.08 4.64 10.36
CA ALA A 34 -11.98 4.06 11.13
C ALA A 34 -12.17 2.55 11.40
N ALA A 35 -13.42 2.07 11.50
CA ALA A 35 -13.72 0.65 11.63
C ALA A 35 -13.54 -0.13 10.31
N ARG A 36 -13.61 0.54 9.15
CA ARG A 36 -13.29 -0.05 7.83
C ARG A 36 -11.78 -0.22 7.63
N GLU A 37 -10.96 0.57 8.31
CA GLU A 37 -9.50 0.49 8.25
C GLU A 37 -8.90 -0.56 9.21
N LEU A 38 -9.73 -1.23 10.03
CA LEU A 38 -9.27 -2.29 10.92
C LEU A 38 -8.97 -3.58 10.13
N PRO A 39 -7.88 -4.30 10.44
CA PRO A 39 -7.60 -5.59 9.84
C PRO A 39 -8.77 -6.55 10.08
N GLY A 40 -9.39 -7.04 9.00
CA GLY A 40 -10.51 -7.99 9.08
C GLY A 40 -11.92 -7.38 8.95
N SER A 41 -12.04 -6.08 8.63
CA SER A 41 -13.33 -5.53 8.21
C SER A 41 -13.83 -6.23 6.94
N PRO A 42 -15.11 -6.65 6.86
CA PRO A 42 -15.64 -7.29 5.67
C PRO A 42 -15.61 -6.34 4.47
N LEU A 43 -15.31 -6.88 3.29
CA LEU A 43 -15.32 -6.13 2.04
C LEU A 43 -16.74 -5.63 1.76
N THR A 44 -16.83 -4.42 1.24
CA THR A 44 -18.09 -3.90 0.70
C THR A 44 -18.41 -4.55 -0.64
N ILE A 45 -19.68 -4.51 -1.03
CA ILE A 45 -20.15 -5.07 -2.30
C ILE A 45 -19.36 -4.51 -3.50
N ASP A 46 -19.04 -3.21 -3.47
CA ASP A 46 -18.26 -2.55 -4.52
C ASP A 46 -16.80 -3.06 -4.57
N GLU A 47 -16.20 -3.36 -3.41
CA GLU A 47 -14.85 -3.93 -3.34
C GLU A 47 -14.84 -5.42 -3.73
N GLU A 48 -15.88 -6.17 -3.37
CA GLU A 48 -16.05 -7.56 -3.78
C GLU A 48 -16.23 -7.69 -5.31
N ALA A 49 -16.85 -6.71 -5.95
CA ALA A 49 -16.96 -6.63 -7.40
C ALA A 49 -15.60 -6.55 -8.12
N LEU A 50 -14.53 -6.17 -7.42
CA LEU A 50 -13.15 -6.16 -7.94
C LEU A 50 -12.41 -7.49 -7.78
N LEU A 51 -12.93 -8.46 -7.02
CA LEU A 51 -12.29 -9.78 -6.86
C LEU A 51 -12.03 -10.51 -8.18
N PRO A 52 -12.90 -10.45 -9.21
CA PRO A 52 -12.61 -11.00 -10.53
C PRO A 52 -11.37 -10.39 -11.18
N LEU A 53 -11.10 -9.10 -10.98
CA LEU A 53 -9.91 -8.44 -11.52
C LEU A 53 -8.62 -9.08 -10.98
N GLY A 54 -8.59 -9.43 -9.70
CA GLY A 54 -7.45 -10.15 -9.11
C GLY A 54 -7.20 -11.51 -9.77
N ARG A 55 -8.27 -12.20 -10.19
CA ARG A 55 -8.17 -13.47 -10.95
C ARG A 55 -7.66 -13.21 -12.37
N VAL A 56 -8.17 -12.19 -13.05
CA VAL A 56 -7.71 -11.78 -14.39
C VAL A 56 -6.22 -11.44 -14.37
N ILE A 57 -5.77 -10.58 -13.43
CA ILE A 57 -4.36 -10.21 -13.28
C ILE A 57 -3.50 -11.46 -13.05
N ARG A 58 -3.97 -12.43 -12.26
CA ARG A 58 -3.24 -13.67 -12.01
C ARG A 58 -3.09 -14.52 -13.27
N VAL A 59 -4.16 -14.68 -14.05
CA VAL A 59 -4.14 -15.46 -15.29
C VAL A 59 -3.26 -14.75 -16.33
N LEU A 60 -3.44 -13.45 -16.50
CA LEU A 60 -2.67 -12.64 -17.43
C LEU A 60 -1.16 -12.74 -17.15
N ARG A 61 -0.75 -12.60 -15.89
CA ARG A 61 0.67 -12.73 -15.51
C ARG A 61 1.26 -14.09 -15.85
N ARG A 62 0.47 -15.16 -15.74
CA ARG A 62 0.92 -16.52 -16.09
C ARG A 62 1.00 -16.73 -17.59
N LEU A 63 0.03 -16.21 -18.34
CA LEU A 63 0.05 -16.24 -19.80
C LEU A 63 1.28 -15.52 -20.34
N LEU A 64 1.50 -14.29 -19.90
CA LEU A 64 2.66 -13.48 -20.30
C LEU A 64 3.99 -14.13 -19.88
N ASP A 65 4.09 -14.73 -18.69
CA ASP A 65 5.30 -15.45 -18.29
C ASP A 65 5.56 -16.68 -19.17
N THR A 66 4.50 -17.33 -19.67
CA THR A 66 4.62 -18.48 -20.56
C THR A 66 5.09 -18.03 -21.95
N GLU A 67 4.44 -17.01 -22.53
CA GLU A 67 4.78 -16.45 -23.84
C GLU A 67 6.22 -15.90 -23.86
N LEU A 68 6.60 -15.08 -22.89
CA LEU A 68 7.94 -14.49 -22.85
C LEU A 68 9.05 -15.52 -22.65
N ARG A 69 8.77 -16.63 -21.94
CA ARG A 69 9.72 -17.74 -21.80
C ARG A 69 9.82 -18.56 -23.08
N GLN A 70 8.71 -18.80 -23.78
CA GLN A 70 8.71 -19.56 -25.02
C GLN A 70 9.42 -18.81 -26.15
N ASP A 71 9.16 -17.51 -26.29
CA ASP A 71 9.68 -16.73 -27.41
C ASP A 71 11.10 -16.21 -27.19
N GLN A 72 11.45 -15.83 -25.95
CA GLN A 72 12.69 -15.11 -25.65
C GLN A 72 13.49 -15.67 -24.48
N ASN A 73 13.07 -16.81 -23.91
CA ASN A 73 13.62 -17.36 -22.68
C ASN A 73 13.75 -16.31 -21.56
N LEU A 74 12.78 -15.39 -21.49
CA LEU A 74 12.78 -14.26 -20.57
C LEU A 74 11.62 -14.38 -19.59
N PRO A 75 11.85 -14.68 -18.31
CA PRO A 75 10.75 -14.70 -17.34
C PRO A 75 10.19 -13.28 -17.13
N LEU A 76 8.87 -13.16 -16.98
CA LEU A 76 8.17 -11.88 -16.83
C LEU A 76 8.69 -11.06 -15.64
N SER A 77 9.22 -11.74 -14.61
CA SER A 77 9.86 -11.08 -13.46
C SER A 77 11.12 -10.26 -13.82
N GLU A 78 11.71 -10.49 -14.98
CA GLU A 78 12.95 -9.85 -15.46
C GLU A 78 12.70 -8.80 -16.53
N TYR A 79 11.54 -8.88 -17.18
CA TYR A 79 11.15 -7.96 -18.22
C TYR A 79 11.24 -6.48 -17.78
N PRO A 80 10.78 -6.07 -16.57
CA PRO A 80 10.93 -4.68 -16.13
C PRO A 80 12.38 -4.21 -16.05
N ALA A 81 13.31 -5.08 -15.66
CA ALA A 81 14.73 -4.73 -15.62
C ALA A 81 15.29 -4.49 -17.02
N ARG A 82 14.92 -5.32 -18.00
CA ARG A 82 15.31 -5.13 -19.40
C ARG A 82 14.68 -3.89 -20.02
N LEU A 83 13.42 -3.62 -19.73
CA LEU A 83 12.73 -2.41 -20.21
C LEU A 83 13.44 -1.16 -19.66
N ASN A 84 13.67 -1.11 -18.35
CA ASN A 84 14.39 -0.01 -17.70
C ASN A 84 15.81 0.18 -18.27
N LEU A 85 16.53 -0.91 -18.56
CA LEU A 85 17.84 -0.82 -19.20
C LEU A 85 17.75 -0.33 -20.65
N SER A 86 16.73 -0.74 -21.40
CA SER A 86 16.55 -0.30 -22.79
C SER A 86 16.28 1.20 -22.91
N GLU A 87 15.67 1.79 -21.88
CA GLU A 87 15.34 3.21 -21.79
C GLU A 87 16.47 4.03 -21.14
N ALA A 88 17.44 3.38 -20.48
CA ALA A 88 18.55 4.06 -19.82
C ALA A 88 19.59 4.62 -20.84
N PRO A 89 20.22 5.76 -20.54
CA PRO A 89 21.35 6.27 -21.32
C PRO A 89 22.46 5.21 -21.44
N ASN A 90 22.97 4.98 -22.65
CA ASN A 90 23.96 3.94 -22.95
C ASN A 90 23.55 2.50 -22.60
N ARG A 91 22.25 2.25 -22.36
CA ARG A 91 21.69 0.96 -21.94
C ARG A 91 22.32 0.40 -20.65
N ALA A 92 22.82 1.29 -19.80
CA ALA A 92 23.51 0.93 -18.57
C ALA A 92 23.09 1.87 -17.43
N THR A 93 22.89 1.31 -16.24
CA THR A 93 22.58 2.05 -15.01
C THR A 93 23.09 1.24 -13.82
N ARG A 94 23.24 1.88 -12.65
CA ARG A 94 23.70 1.21 -11.43
C ARG A 94 22.69 0.12 -11.04
N VAL A 95 23.17 -1.05 -10.64
CA VAL A 95 22.33 -2.20 -10.26
C VAL A 95 21.26 -1.85 -9.22
N ASN A 96 21.58 -0.97 -8.27
CA ASN A 96 20.63 -0.51 -7.25
C ASN A 96 19.49 0.34 -7.84
N GLU A 97 19.76 1.15 -8.86
CA GLU A 97 18.76 1.97 -9.53
C GLU A 97 17.80 1.08 -10.35
N VAL A 98 18.33 0.09 -11.07
CA VAL A 98 17.50 -0.91 -11.78
C VAL A 98 16.65 -1.72 -10.81
N ALA A 99 17.18 -2.07 -9.64
CA ALA A 99 16.45 -2.83 -8.62
C ALA A 99 15.27 -2.05 -8.06
N ALA A 100 15.48 -0.77 -7.74
CA ALA A 100 14.41 0.12 -7.32
C ALA A 100 13.33 0.27 -8.41
N ALA A 101 13.74 0.55 -9.66
CA ALA A 101 12.82 0.76 -10.77
C ALA A 101 12.04 -0.51 -11.16
N SER A 102 12.63 -1.68 -11.02
CA SER A 102 12.03 -2.97 -11.39
C SER A 102 11.25 -3.63 -10.25
N ARG A 103 11.23 -3.03 -9.06
CA ARG A 103 10.63 -3.59 -7.82
C ARG A 103 11.16 -5.00 -7.51
N LEU A 104 12.44 -5.24 -7.79
CA LEU A 104 13.13 -6.50 -7.52
C LEU A 104 14.10 -6.31 -6.36
N PRO A 105 14.31 -7.32 -5.50
CA PRO A 105 15.36 -7.27 -4.51
C PRO A 105 16.73 -7.23 -5.20
N VAL A 106 17.67 -6.44 -4.66
CA VAL A 106 19.02 -6.25 -5.22
C VAL A 106 19.78 -7.58 -5.37
N SER A 107 19.66 -8.49 -4.40
CA SER A 107 20.25 -9.84 -4.45
C SER A 107 19.63 -10.74 -5.53
N GLY A 108 18.39 -10.46 -5.94
CA GLY A 108 17.75 -11.09 -7.08
C GLY A 108 18.29 -10.56 -8.40
N MET A 109 18.71 -9.29 -8.45
CA MET A 109 19.25 -8.66 -9.66
C MET A 109 20.65 -9.16 -10.01
N THR A 110 21.54 -9.30 -9.01
CA THR A 110 22.93 -9.77 -9.26
C THR A 110 22.96 -11.19 -9.84
N ARG A 111 22.06 -12.07 -9.40
CA ARG A 111 21.90 -13.44 -9.94
C ARG A 111 21.47 -13.47 -11.42
N LYS A 112 20.83 -12.40 -11.89
CA LYS A 112 20.22 -12.31 -13.23
C LYS A 112 21.07 -11.54 -14.23
N VAL A 113 22.10 -10.84 -13.75
CA VAL A 113 23.00 -9.99 -14.56
C VAL A 113 24.36 -10.66 -14.82
N THR A 114 24.76 -11.66 -14.01
CA THR A 114 25.89 -12.57 -14.30
C THR A 114 25.49 -13.68 -15.24
#